data_AF-A0A2V6BXZ2-F1
#
_entry.id   AF-A0A2V6BXZ2-F1
#
_cell.length_a   1.000
_cell.length_b   1.000
_cell.length_c   1.000
_cell.angle_alpha   90.00
_cell.angle_beta   90.00
_cell.angle_gamma   90.00
#
_symmetry.space_group_name_H-M   'P 1'
#
loop_
_entity.id
_entity.type
_entity.pdbx_description
1 polymer ?
#
loop_
_entity_poly.entity_id
_entity_poly.type
_entity_poly.pdbx_seq_one_letter_code
_entity_poly.pdbx_strand_id
1 'polypeptide(L)'
;MLKENRAPEHGDLDIVAAVLPAAKKRKMKLLCSIEDVFRSDVPGVQEVAEVDLQGRRTGTLCLFHPDVRAFWMGLATDLCKSYDIDGILFFNERNGPLLNALGTSHSQNIASSRVTCFCEHHQKAARERGINFARARQGFIRLDQFVQAALKGQRPGDGYFVEFWRTLVEYPEIILWDRLFDEAKHQVLAEVNQAVKSLRRNLQIGFHIEHVNSFNPVFRATRRYDDLAQKAEFLKVVVYNNCGGERYQRFINNVGSTVFRDVPKELVFFKQ
;
A
#
# COMPACT_ATOMS: atom_id res chain seq x y z
N MET A 1 -3.83 6.33 20.80
CA MET A 1 -2.80 5.41 20.29
C MET A 1 -1.57 6.19 19.86
N LEU A 2 -1.71 7.19 18.98
CA LEU A 2 -0.62 8.10 18.64
C LEU A 2 -0.63 9.32 19.58
N LYS A 3 0.55 9.71 20.07
CA LYS A 3 0.79 10.93 20.84
C LYS A 3 1.76 11.82 20.06
N GLU A 4 1.71 13.13 20.31
CA GLU A 4 2.61 14.12 19.67
C GLU A 4 2.43 14.21 18.14
N ASN A 5 1.19 14.46 17.71
CA ASN A 5 0.77 14.41 16.31
C ASN A 5 0.99 15.74 15.56
N ARG A 6 1.83 16.64 16.09
CA ARG A 6 2.07 17.98 15.54
C ARG A 6 3.46 18.05 14.91
N ALA A 7 3.59 18.86 13.85
CA ALA A 7 4.88 19.15 13.25
C ALA A 7 5.76 19.94 14.24
N PRO A 8 6.89 19.39 14.71
CA PRO A 8 7.71 20.05 15.73
C PRO A 8 8.24 21.42 15.29
N GLU A 9 8.41 21.62 13.98
CA GLU A 9 8.90 22.86 13.37
C GLU A 9 7.86 23.99 13.27
N HIS A 10 6.57 23.70 13.50
CA HIS A 10 5.47 24.66 13.31
C HIS A 10 4.67 24.98 14.59
N GLY A 11 5.07 24.45 15.75
CA GLY A 11 4.44 24.75 17.04
C GLY A 11 2.94 24.50 17.06
N ASP A 12 2.16 25.53 17.37
CA ASP A 12 0.69 25.46 17.46
C ASP A 12 -0.05 25.81 16.15
N LEU A 13 0.65 25.82 15.01
CA LEU A 13 0.04 26.14 13.72
C LEU A 13 -1.07 25.15 13.36
N ASP A 14 -2.30 25.65 13.29
CA ASP A 14 -3.43 24.98 12.66
C ASP A 14 -3.48 25.35 11.18
N ILE A 15 -2.90 24.48 10.35
CA ILE A 15 -2.81 24.73 8.91
C ILE A 15 -4.19 24.80 8.24
N VAL A 16 -5.18 24.03 8.72
CA VAL A 16 -6.52 24.00 8.11
C VAL A 16 -7.24 25.31 8.41
N ALA A 17 -7.21 25.77 9.67
CA ALA A 17 -7.78 27.06 10.05
C ALA A 17 -7.11 28.23 9.32
N ALA A 18 -5.79 28.17 9.11
CA ALA A 18 -5.04 29.20 8.41
C ALA A 18 -5.42 29.34 6.92
N VAL A 19 -5.62 28.22 6.20
CA VAL A 19 -5.87 28.26 4.75
C VAL A 19 -7.36 28.34 4.39
N LEU A 20 -8.25 27.86 5.25
CA LEU A 20 -9.68 27.71 4.95
C LEU A 20 -10.38 29.03 4.55
N PRO A 21 -10.22 30.17 5.27
CA PRO A 21 -10.87 31.42 4.88
C PRO A 21 -10.44 31.89 3.49
N ALA A 22 -9.16 31.70 3.17
CA ALA A 22 -8.57 32.12 1.91
C ALA A 22 -9.04 31.23 0.74
N ALA A 23 -9.21 29.93 0.96
CA ALA A 23 -9.80 29.01 0.00
C ALA A 23 -11.28 29.36 -0.29
N LYS A 24 -12.06 29.61 0.75
CA LYS A 24 -13.48 30.01 0.63
C LYS A 24 -13.66 31.32 -0.12
N LYS A 25 -12.85 32.36 0.18
CA LYS A 25 -12.89 33.64 -0.55
C LYS A 25 -12.66 33.47 -2.06
N ARG A 26 -11.89 32.45 -2.44
CA ARG A 26 -11.59 32.10 -3.85
C ARG A 26 -12.54 31.06 -4.44
N LYS A 27 -13.58 30.65 -3.71
CA LYS A 27 -14.55 29.62 -4.11
C LYS A 27 -13.87 28.28 -4.45
N MET A 28 -12.75 27.97 -3.78
CA MET A 28 -12.04 26.70 -3.94
C MET A 28 -12.57 25.68 -2.94
N LYS A 29 -12.65 24.42 -3.39
CA LYS A 29 -12.85 23.29 -2.49
C LYS A 29 -11.58 23.01 -1.70
N LEU A 30 -11.70 22.73 -0.40
CA LEU A 30 -10.59 22.33 0.46
C LEU A 30 -10.76 20.86 0.86
N LEU A 31 -9.81 20.01 0.48
CA LEU A 31 -9.76 18.62 0.90
C LEU A 31 -8.53 18.40 1.77
N CYS A 32 -8.71 17.79 2.95
CA CYS A 32 -7.58 17.42 3.81
C CYS A 32 -7.00 16.07 3.36
N SER A 33 -5.69 16.04 3.13
CA SER A 33 -4.96 14.79 2.85
C SER A 33 -4.60 14.06 4.13
N ILE A 34 -4.82 12.76 4.17
CA ILE A 34 -4.37 11.87 5.25
C ILE A 34 -3.42 10.84 4.64
N GLU A 35 -2.22 10.72 5.19
CA GLU A 35 -1.18 9.81 4.71
C GLU A 35 -0.83 8.76 5.77
N ASP A 36 -0.54 7.54 5.33
CA ASP A 36 -0.31 6.37 6.18
C ASP A 36 1.16 6.08 6.51
N VAL A 37 1.98 7.14 6.56
CA VAL A 37 3.41 7.07 6.85
C VAL A 37 3.68 7.68 8.22
N PHE A 38 4.36 6.92 9.08
CA PHE A 38 4.76 7.38 10.41
C PHE A 38 6.26 7.24 10.60
N ARG A 39 6.83 8.16 11.39
CA ARG A 39 8.17 7.96 11.93
C ARG A 39 8.11 6.83 12.98
N SER A 40 9.17 6.04 13.03
CA SER A 40 9.24 4.87 13.93
C SER A 40 9.32 5.23 15.41
N ASP A 41 9.66 6.49 15.72
CA ASP A 41 9.81 7.03 17.07
C ASP A 41 8.52 7.63 17.65
N VAL A 42 7.44 7.72 16.85
CA VAL A 42 6.14 8.19 17.36
C VAL A 42 5.59 7.20 18.39
N PRO A 43 5.28 7.63 19.63
CA PRO A 43 4.77 6.74 20.66
C PRO A 43 3.49 6.03 20.22
N GLY A 44 3.44 4.70 20.38
CA GLY A 44 2.29 3.87 19.98
C GLY A 44 2.38 3.23 18.60
N VAL A 45 3.35 3.62 17.75
CA VAL A 45 3.52 3.04 16.41
C VAL A 45 4.01 1.60 16.46
N GLN A 46 4.94 1.27 17.36
CA GLN A 46 5.56 -0.06 17.43
C GLN A 46 4.57 -1.14 17.89
N GLU A 47 3.55 -0.78 18.65
CA GLU A 47 2.53 -1.66 19.20
C GLU A 47 1.59 -2.19 18.10
N VAL A 48 1.38 -1.39 17.06
CA VAL A 48 0.48 -1.72 15.94
C VAL A 48 1.20 -1.99 14.63
N ALA A 49 2.52 -2.05 14.70
CA ALA A 49 3.38 -2.26 13.55
C ALA A 49 3.06 -3.59 12.87
N GLU A 50 3.27 -3.62 11.56
CA GLU A 50 3.29 -4.86 10.83
C GLU A 50 4.44 -5.74 11.27
N VAL A 51 4.21 -7.04 11.13
CA VAL A 51 5.18 -8.08 11.42
C VAL A 51 5.65 -8.67 10.10
N ASP A 52 6.96 -8.78 9.93
CA ASP A 52 7.54 -9.38 8.72
C ASP A 52 7.53 -10.92 8.77
N LEU A 53 7.94 -11.53 7.65
CA LEU A 53 8.01 -12.98 7.49
C LEU A 53 8.86 -13.71 8.55
N GLN A 54 9.79 -13.00 9.21
CA GLN A 54 10.63 -13.52 10.30
C GLN A 54 10.07 -13.23 11.70
N GLY A 55 8.90 -12.59 11.81
CA GLY A 55 8.29 -12.26 13.09
C GLY A 55 8.77 -10.95 13.70
N ARG A 56 9.51 -10.12 12.95
CA ARG A 56 10.01 -8.82 13.45
C ARG A 56 9.00 -7.72 13.18
N ARG A 57 8.84 -6.81 14.14
CA ARG A 57 8.06 -5.58 13.94
C ARG A 57 8.77 -4.64 12.96
N THR A 58 7.99 -3.93 12.16
CA THR A 58 8.48 -3.03 11.10
C THR A 58 8.10 -1.58 11.37
N GLY A 59 8.47 -0.65 10.46
CA GLY A 59 8.13 0.77 10.58
C GLY A 59 6.75 1.16 10.03
N THR A 60 5.97 0.20 9.54
CA THR A 60 4.66 0.46 8.93
C THR A 60 3.53 -0.17 9.72
N LEU A 61 2.32 0.39 9.65
CA LEU A 61 1.19 0.00 10.50
C LEU A 61 0.35 -1.13 9.89
N CYS A 62 -0.12 -2.07 10.70
CA CYS A 62 -1.03 -3.11 10.22
C CYS A 62 -2.44 -2.57 10.00
N LEU A 63 -2.91 -2.60 8.75
CA LEU A 63 -4.25 -2.08 8.38
C LEU A 63 -5.42 -2.93 8.89
N PHE A 64 -5.17 -4.17 9.34
CA PHE A 64 -6.17 -4.97 10.06
C PHE A 64 -6.14 -4.75 11.59
N HIS A 65 -5.15 -4.03 12.12
CA HIS A 65 -5.10 -3.74 13.55
C HIS A 65 -6.29 -2.84 13.93
N PRO A 66 -7.12 -3.20 14.93
CA PRO A 66 -8.31 -2.43 15.30
C PRO A 66 -8.00 -0.97 15.60
N ASP A 67 -6.95 -0.70 16.36
CA ASP A 67 -6.60 0.67 16.73
C ASP A 67 -6.07 1.51 15.56
N VAL A 68 -5.47 0.91 14.53
CA VAL A 68 -5.06 1.62 13.30
C VAL A 68 -6.30 2.04 12.52
N ARG A 69 -7.28 1.14 12.39
CA ARG A 69 -8.58 1.45 11.75
C ARG A 69 -9.33 2.53 12.51
N ALA A 70 -9.40 2.40 13.84
CA ALA A 70 -10.01 3.40 14.71
C ALA A 70 -9.32 4.76 14.60
N PHE A 71 -7.99 4.77 14.51
CA PHE A 71 -7.23 6.00 14.32
C PHE A 71 -7.60 6.70 13.00
N TRP A 72 -7.65 5.99 11.88
CA TRP A 72 -7.98 6.61 10.59
C TRP A 72 -9.41 7.13 10.51
N MET A 73 -10.39 6.37 11.00
CA MET A 73 -11.76 6.85 11.13
C MET A 73 -11.85 8.07 12.05
N GLY A 74 -11.15 8.02 13.20
CA GLY A 74 -11.11 9.10 14.18
C GLY A 74 -10.52 10.38 13.59
N LEU A 75 -9.36 10.31 12.94
CA LEU A 75 -8.70 11.44 12.31
C LEU A 75 -9.56 12.07 11.21
N ALA A 76 -10.12 11.25 10.31
CA ALA A 76 -10.96 11.75 9.23
C ALA A 76 -12.23 12.41 9.77
N THR A 77 -12.90 11.79 10.76
CA THR A 77 -14.11 12.37 11.35
C THR A 77 -13.82 13.61 12.18
N ASP A 78 -12.69 13.68 12.87
CA ASP A 78 -12.27 14.88 13.62
C ASP A 78 -12.04 16.06 12.68
N LEU A 79 -11.25 15.89 11.60
CA LEU A 79 -11.07 16.92 10.56
C LEU A 79 -12.41 17.40 10.00
N CYS A 80 -13.34 16.47 9.74
CA CYS A 80 -14.65 16.79 9.21
C CYS A 80 -15.61 17.40 10.24
N LYS A 81 -15.36 17.30 11.55
CA LYS A 81 -16.15 17.98 12.59
C LYS A 81 -15.59 19.36 12.88
N SER A 82 -14.28 19.45 12.95
CA SER A 82 -13.54 20.64 13.38
C SER A 82 -13.51 21.73 12.31
N TYR A 83 -13.59 21.35 11.02
CA TYR A 83 -13.46 22.30 9.92
C TYR A 83 -14.56 22.16 8.87
N ASP A 84 -14.99 23.29 8.31
CA ASP A 84 -15.90 23.33 7.17
C ASP A 84 -15.15 23.13 5.85
N ILE A 85 -14.57 21.93 5.70
CA ILE A 85 -13.91 21.41 4.51
C ILE A 85 -14.90 20.73 3.56
N ASP A 86 -14.45 20.42 2.34
CA ASP A 86 -15.22 19.77 1.29
C ASP A 86 -14.97 18.27 1.20
N GLY A 87 -13.95 17.75 1.87
CA GLY A 87 -13.65 16.33 1.80
C GLY A 87 -12.31 15.88 2.37
N ILE A 88 -12.07 14.59 2.24
CA ILE A 88 -10.83 13.91 2.61
C ILE A 88 -10.22 13.28 1.36
N LEU A 89 -8.90 13.36 1.23
CA LEU A 89 -8.13 12.58 0.26
C LEU A 89 -7.23 11.61 1.03
N PHE A 90 -7.53 10.33 0.94
CA PHE A 90 -6.78 9.29 1.65
C PHE A 90 -5.61 8.79 0.79
N PHE A 91 -4.40 8.86 1.33
CA PHE A 91 -3.16 8.37 0.74
C PHE A 91 -2.77 7.06 1.39
N ASN A 92 -2.61 6.03 0.57
CA ASN A 92 -2.01 4.76 0.96
C ASN A 92 -1.12 4.28 -0.18
N GLU A 93 0.16 4.60 -0.10
CA GLU A 93 1.16 4.25 -1.14
C GLU A 93 1.93 2.96 -0.81
N ARG A 94 1.34 2.14 0.06
CA ARG A 94 2.00 0.92 0.52
C ARG A 94 1.81 -0.17 -0.52
N ASN A 95 2.83 -1.01 -0.68
CA ASN A 95 2.82 -2.13 -1.61
C ASN A 95 2.63 -3.45 -0.88
N GLY A 96 1.96 -4.39 -1.55
CA GLY A 96 1.72 -5.73 -1.03
C GLY A 96 2.99 -6.59 -0.97
N PRO A 97 2.96 -7.70 -0.22
CA PRO A 97 4.11 -8.56 -0.01
C PRO A 97 4.71 -9.13 -1.30
N LEU A 98 3.93 -9.42 -2.34
CA LEU A 98 4.47 -9.88 -3.62
C LEU A 98 5.25 -8.78 -4.32
N LEU A 99 4.70 -7.56 -4.35
CA LEU A 99 5.36 -6.41 -4.97
C LEU A 99 6.66 -6.07 -4.24
N ASN A 100 6.62 -6.07 -2.90
CA ASN A 100 7.79 -5.86 -2.04
C ASN A 100 8.86 -6.95 -2.25
N ALA A 101 8.43 -8.22 -2.38
CA ALA A 101 9.35 -9.33 -2.59
C ALA A 101 10.16 -9.19 -3.87
N LEU A 102 9.50 -8.73 -4.93
CA LEU A 102 10.10 -8.57 -6.26
C LEU A 102 10.68 -7.17 -6.50
N GLY A 103 10.56 -6.26 -5.53
CA GLY A 103 10.97 -4.86 -5.69
C GLY A 103 10.20 -4.14 -6.80
N THR A 104 8.96 -4.52 -7.09
CA THR A 104 8.20 -4.02 -8.25
C THR A 104 7.44 -2.74 -7.97
N SER A 105 8.08 -1.80 -7.29
CA SER A 105 7.54 -0.46 -7.04
C SER A 105 8.47 0.62 -7.58
N HIS A 106 8.05 1.86 -7.50
CA HIS A 106 8.74 3.02 -8.05
C HIS A 106 10.00 3.42 -7.24
N SER A 107 10.09 3.04 -5.96
CA SER A 107 11.15 3.47 -5.04
C SER A 107 11.77 2.34 -4.22
N GLN A 108 11.25 1.11 -4.31
CA GLN A 108 11.68 0.00 -3.45
C GLN A 108 12.82 -0.82 -4.04
N ASN A 109 13.65 -1.34 -3.14
CA ASN A 109 14.57 -2.43 -3.41
C ASN A 109 13.85 -3.77 -3.24
N ILE A 110 14.43 -4.81 -3.84
CA ILE A 110 14.01 -6.21 -3.64
C ILE A 110 14.20 -6.58 -2.17
N ALA A 111 13.11 -6.95 -1.49
CA ALA A 111 13.08 -7.22 -0.05
C ALA A 111 12.29 -8.49 0.29
N SER A 112 12.53 -9.58 -0.46
CA SER A 112 11.81 -10.85 -0.37
C SER A 112 11.74 -11.48 1.03
N SER A 113 12.77 -11.31 1.86
CA SER A 113 12.73 -11.80 3.23
C SER A 113 11.97 -10.88 4.18
N ARG A 114 11.80 -9.59 3.86
CA ARG A 114 11.21 -8.58 4.78
C ARG A 114 9.76 -8.24 4.44
N VAL A 115 9.08 -9.11 3.71
CA VAL A 115 7.69 -8.90 3.33
C VAL A 115 6.76 -8.93 4.53
N THR A 116 5.71 -8.12 4.48
CA THR A 116 4.71 -7.94 5.51
C THR A 116 3.30 -8.02 4.90
N CYS A 117 2.24 -8.24 5.67
CA CYS A 117 2.19 -8.39 7.13
C CYS A 117 1.82 -9.82 7.54
N PHE A 118 2.50 -10.36 8.54
CA PHE A 118 2.32 -11.70 9.11
C PHE A 118 1.90 -11.64 10.60
N CYS A 119 1.32 -10.53 11.05
CA CYS A 119 0.84 -10.41 12.43
C CYS A 119 -0.48 -11.17 12.65
N GLU A 120 -0.88 -11.31 13.91
CA GLU A 120 -2.09 -12.04 14.30
C GLU A 120 -3.39 -11.48 13.67
N HIS A 121 -3.46 -10.17 13.40
CA HIS A 121 -4.64 -9.57 12.77
C HIS A 121 -4.75 -9.94 11.29
N HIS A 122 -3.62 -9.96 10.56
CA HIS A 122 -3.58 -10.45 9.19
C HIS A 122 -3.89 -11.96 9.14
N GLN A 123 -3.34 -12.73 10.09
CA GLN A 123 -3.65 -14.16 10.22
C GLN A 123 -5.14 -14.41 10.48
N LYS A 124 -5.78 -13.60 11.34
CA LYS A 124 -7.21 -13.67 11.60
C LYS A 124 -8.02 -13.35 10.33
N ALA A 125 -7.71 -12.25 9.65
CA ALA A 125 -8.40 -11.84 8.42
C ALA A 125 -8.25 -12.86 7.29
N ALA A 126 -7.09 -13.51 7.20
CA ALA A 126 -6.83 -14.61 6.28
C ALA A 126 -7.71 -15.82 6.58
N ARG A 127 -7.77 -16.25 7.86
CA ARG A 127 -8.61 -17.37 8.29
C ARG A 127 -10.09 -17.15 7.97
N GLU A 128 -10.58 -15.93 8.18
CA GLU A 128 -11.97 -15.53 7.85
C GLU A 128 -12.29 -15.63 6.34
N ARG A 129 -11.26 -15.57 5.47
CA ARG A 129 -11.37 -15.72 4.01
C ARG A 129 -10.95 -17.11 3.52
N GLY A 130 -10.72 -18.06 4.42
CA GLY A 130 -10.25 -19.41 4.07
C GLY A 130 -8.82 -19.46 3.53
N ILE A 131 -8.01 -18.43 3.76
CA ILE A 131 -6.60 -18.39 3.33
C ILE A 131 -5.73 -19.09 4.37
N ASN A 132 -4.96 -20.08 3.96
CA ASN A 132 -4.09 -20.85 4.84
C ASN A 132 -2.81 -20.08 5.18
N PHE A 133 -2.71 -19.59 6.42
CA PHE A 133 -1.54 -18.85 6.91
C PHE A 133 -0.23 -19.64 6.82
N ALA A 134 -0.24 -20.92 7.18
CA ALA A 134 0.98 -21.75 7.16
C ALA A 134 1.51 -21.90 5.73
N ARG A 135 0.61 -22.12 4.76
CA ARG A 135 0.98 -22.18 3.34
C ARG A 135 1.38 -20.82 2.78
N ALA A 136 0.73 -19.72 3.17
CA ALA A 136 1.17 -18.38 2.79
C ALA A 136 2.61 -18.12 3.23
N ARG A 137 2.93 -18.41 4.50
CA ARG A 137 4.28 -18.27 5.04
C ARG A 137 5.29 -19.16 4.30
N GLN A 138 4.95 -20.43 4.03
CA GLN A 138 5.79 -21.33 3.24
C GLN A 138 6.02 -20.80 1.82
N GLY A 139 4.97 -20.30 1.16
CA GLY A 139 5.04 -19.72 -0.17
C GLY A 139 5.97 -18.51 -0.23
N PHE A 140 5.89 -17.59 0.72
CA PHE A 140 6.81 -16.45 0.75
C PHE A 140 8.25 -16.83 1.11
N ILE A 141 8.46 -17.88 1.92
CA ILE A 141 9.82 -18.44 2.12
C ILE A 141 10.35 -19.05 0.82
N ARG A 142 9.52 -19.78 0.08
CA ARG A 142 9.90 -20.35 -1.23
C ARG A 142 10.18 -19.25 -2.26
N LEU A 143 9.37 -18.20 -2.26
CA LEU A 143 9.57 -17.02 -3.11
C LEU A 143 10.89 -16.31 -2.77
N ASP A 144 11.22 -16.15 -1.49
CA ASP A 144 12.51 -15.61 -1.06
C ASP A 144 13.67 -16.46 -1.58
N GLN A 145 13.61 -17.78 -1.43
CA GLN A 145 14.64 -18.67 -1.98
C GLN A 145 14.82 -18.49 -3.50
N PHE A 146 13.71 -18.43 -4.25
CA PHE A 146 13.73 -18.14 -5.69
C PHE A 146 14.41 -16.80 -5.99
N VAL A 147 13.99 -15.73 -5.32
CA VAL A 147 14.53 -14.38 -5.51
C VAL A 147 16.04 -14.36 -5.21
N GLN A 148 16.46 -14.95 -4.09
CA GLN A 148 17.87 -15.00 -3.71
C GLN A 148 18.71 -15.82 -4.70
N ALA A 149 18.21 -16.95 -5.19
CA ALA A 149 18.88 -17.74 -6.22
C ALA A 149 19.01 -16.96 -7.53
N ALA A 150 17.95 -16.27 -7.95
CA ALA A 150 17.96 -15.43 -9.14
C ALA A 150 18.99 -14.30 -9.03
N LEU A 151 19.03 -13.59 -7.90
CA LEU A 151 20.02 -12.53 -7.66
C LEU A 151 21.46 -13.04 -7.70
N LYS A 152 21.71 -14.29 -7.29
CA LYS A 152 23.02 -14.97 -7.39
C LYS A 152 23.33 -15.51 -8.79
N GLY A 153 22.45 -15.33 -9.78
CA GLY A 153 22.64 -15.84 -11.13
C GLY A 153 22.46 -17.36 -11.25
N GLN A 154 21.81 -18.00 -10.27
CA GLN A 154 21.53 -19.43 -10.31
C GLN A 154 20.29 -19.64 -11.18
N ARG A 155 20.49 -20.07 -12.42
CA ARG A 155 19.41 -20.25 -13.39
C ARG A 155 18.67 -21.58 -13.12
N PRO A 156 17.34 -21.58 -12.92
CA PRO A 156 16.54 -22.80 -12.87
C PRO A 156 16.59 -23.56 -14.20
N GLY A 157 16.36 -24.88 -14.19
CA GLY A 157 16.39 -25.71 -15.40
C GLY A 157 15.50 -25.18 -16.52
N ASP A 158 14.24 -24.87 -16.20
CA ASP A 158 13.25 -24.33 -17.14
C ASP A 158 13.25 -22.80 -17.25
N GLY A 159 14.22 -22.12 -16.64
CA GLY A 159 14.30 -20.66 -16.61
C GLY A 159 13.52 -20.00 -15.47
N TYR A 160 13.72 -18.68 -15.33
CA TYR A 160 13.26 -17.92 -14.17
C TYR A 160 11.75 -17.74 -14.13
N PHE A 161 11.12 -17.44 -15.27
CA PHE A 161 9.68 -17.22 -15.33
C PHE A 161 8.90 -18.50 -14.99
N VAL A 162 9.34 -19.66 -15.51
CA VAL A 162 8.70 -20.95 -15.24
C VAL A 162 8.83 -21.32 -13.76
N GLU A 163 10.01 -21.14 -13.15
CA GLU A 163 10.19 -21.42 -11.71
C GLU A 163 9.36 -20.48 -10.82
N PHE A 164 9.26 -19.20 -11.19
CA PHE A 164 8.36 -18.27 -10.50
C PHE A 164 6.90 -18.73 -10.61
N TRP A 165 6.44 -19.06 -11.82
CA TRP A 165 5.07 -19.52 -12.04
C TRP A 165 4.79 -20.83 -11.32
N ARG A 166 5.73 -21.77 -11.31
CA ARG A 166 5.67 -23.02 -10.54
C ARG A 166 5.49 -22.74 -9.04
N THR A 167 6.24 -21.77 -8.51
CA THR A 167 6.10 -21.34 -7.11
C THR A 167 4.69 -20.82 -6.82
N LEU A 168 4.09 -20.04 -7.73
CA LEU A 168 2.72 -19.54 -7.57
C LEU A 168 1.67 -20.66 -7.69
N VAL A 169 1.86 -21.64 -8.56
CA VAL A 169 0.95 -22.79 -8.72
C VAL A 169 1.01 -23.70 -7.49
N GLU A 170 2.20 -23.91 -6.91
CA GLU A 170 2.37 -24.71 -5.69
C GLU A 170 1.89 -23.97 -4.44
N TYR A 171 2.07 -22.65 -4.39
CA TYR A 171 1.67 -21.79 -3.27
C TYR A 171 0.79 -20.63 -3.77
N PRO A 172 -0.46 -20.91 -4.20
CA PRO A 172 -1.40 -19.87 -4.63
C PRO A 172 -1.69 -18.86 -3.52
N GLU A 173 -1.44 -19.24 -2.26
CA GLU A 173 -1.51 -18.35 -1.11
C GLU A 173 -0.63 -17.09 -1.25
N ILE A 174 0.44 -17.12 -2.05
CA ILE A 174 1.25 -15.90 -2.34
C ILE A 174 0.36 -14.81 -2.93
N ILE A 175 -0.46 -15.16 -3.93
CA ILE A 175 -1.36 -14.22 -4.62
C ILE A 175 -2.53 -13.84 -3.70
N LEU A 176 -3.10 -14.82 -3.01
CA LEU A 176 -4.22 -14.57 -2.10
C LEU A 176 -3.82 -13.64 -0.94
N TRP A 177 -2.61 -13.80 -0.42
CA TRP A 177 -2.08 -12.98 0.66
C TRP A 177 -1.71 -11.57 0.19
N ASP A 178 -1.16 -11.43 -1.02
CA ASP A 178 -0.92 -10.12 -1.62
C ASP A 178 -2.22 -9.34 -1.85
N ARG A 179 -3.25 -10.03 -2.37
CA ARG A 179 -4.60 -9.48 -2.49
C ARG A 179 -5.19 -9.09 -1.14
N LEU A 180 -5.03 -9.93 -0.11
CA LEU A 180 -5.53 -9.67 1.24
C LEU A 180 -4.96 -8.35 1.81
N PHE A 181 -3.69 -8.07 1.53
CA PHE A 181 -3.03 -6.84 1.95
C PHE A 181 -3.68 -5.60 1.32
N ASP A 182 -4.05 -5.67 0.03
CA ASP A 182 -4.73 -4.58 -0.65
C ASP A 182 -6.20 -4.43 -0.22
N GLU A 183 -6.88 -5.54 0.03
CA GLU A 183 -8.22 -5.53 0.62
C GLU A 183 -8.22 -4.80 1.97
N ALA A 184 -7.17 -4.94 2.78
CA ALA A 184 -7.04 -4.20 4.05
C ALA A 184 -7.07 -2.67 3.83
N LYS A 185 -6.39 -2.17 2.80
CA LYS A 185 -6.39 -0.74 2.44
C LYS A 185 -7.76 -0.28 2.01
N HIS A 186 -8.39 -1.05 1.12
CA HIS A 186 -9.70 -0.71 0.59
C HIS A 186 -10.76 -0.77 1.70
N GLN A 187 -10.60 -1.69 2.65
CA GLN A 187 -11.46 -1.78 3.83
C GLN A 187 -11.36 -0.52 4.71
N VAL A 188 -10.14 -0.04 5.00
CA VAL A 188 -9.91 1.23 5.71
C VAL A 188 -10.55 2.40 4.97
N LEU A 189 -10.39 2.47 3.64
CA LEU A 189 -11.02 3.49 2.82
C LEU A 189 -12.56 3.46 2.93
N ALA A 190 -13.18 2.28 2.85
CA ALA A 190 -14.62 2.12 2.98
C ALA A 190 -15.12 2.57 4.36
N GLU A 191 -14.38 2.25 5.42
CA GLU A 191 -14.69 2.64 6.80
C GLU A 191 -14.58 4.15 7.02
N VAL A 192 -13.50 4.76 6.50
CA VAL A 192 -13.33 6.21 6.50
C VAL A 192 -14.48 6.88 5.75
N ASN A 193 -14.84 6.36 4.56
CA ASN A 193 -15.96 6.88 3.79
C ASN A 193 -17.26 6.82 4.60
N GLN A 194 -17.62 5.64 5.10
CA GLN A 194 -18.83 5.43 5.89
C GLN A 194 -18.88 6.36 7.12
N ALA A 195 -17.77 6.47 7.87
CA ALA A 195 -17.69 7.31 9.06
C ALA A 195 -17.89 8.80 8.72
N VAL A 196 -17.25 9.29 7.65
CA VAL A 196 -17.39 10.69 7.21
C VAL A 196 -18.80 10.96 6.67
N LYS A 197 -19.37 10.06 5.88
CA LYS A 197 -20.73 10.21 5.33
C LYS A 197 -21.82 10.18 6.39
N SER A 198 -21.60 9.42 7.47
CA SER A 198 -22.49 9.41 8.64
C SER A 198 -22.51 10.76 9.36
N LEU A 199 -21.43 11.54 9.26
CA LEU A 199 -21.33 12.88 9.81
C LEU A 199 -21.89 13.94 8.84
N ARG A 200 -21.39 13.98 7.61
CA ARG A 200 -21.78 14.94 6.55
C ARG A 200 -21.79 14.24 5.19
N ARG A 201 -22.99 13.99 4.66
CA ARG A 201 -23.18 13.22 3.41
C ARG A 201 -22.58 13.90 2.17
N ASN A 202 -22.47 15.22 2.18
CA ASN A 202 -22.00 16.02 1.05
C ASN A 202 -20.47 16.07 0.90
N LEU A 203 -19.71 15.60 1.89
CA LEU A 203 -18.24 15.58 1.81
C LEU A 203 -17.74 14.57 0.78
N GLN A 204 -16.71 14.93 0.03
CA GLN A 204 -16.10 14.05 -0.97
C GLN A 204 -14.95 13.23 -0.36
N ILE A 205 -14.90 11.94 -0.64
CA ILE A 205 -13.84 11.03 -0.19
C ILE A 205 -13.08 10.55 -1.41
N GLY A 206 -11.80 10.92 -1.47
CA GLY A 206 -10.89 10.53 -2.52
C GLY A 206 -9.92 9.46 -2.07
N PHE A 207 -9.44 8.68 -3.03
CA PHE A 207 -8.34 7.75 -2.82
C PHE A 207 -7.19 8.00 -3.78
N HIS A 208 -5.97 8.03 -3.26
CA HIS A 208 -4.76 8.14 -4.05
C HIS A 208 -4.41 6.82 -4.72
N ILE A 209 -4.05 6.86 -6.00
CA ILE A 209 -3.44 5.73 -6.72
C ILE A 209 -2.03 6.13 -7.17
N GLU A 210 -1.03 5.44 -6.64
CA GLU A 210 0.37 5.75 -6.86
C GLU A 210 0.80 5.52 -8.32
N HIS A 211 1.91 6.16 -8.69
CA HIS A 211 2.43 6.12 -10.06
C HIS A 211 2.76 4.71 -10.58
N VAL A 212 2.98 3.73 -9.68
CA VAL A 212 3.23 2.32 -10.02
C VAL A 212 2.12 1.74 -10.90
N ASN A 213 0.90 2.26 -10.75
CA ASN A 213 -0.22 1.98 -11.62
C ASN A 213 0.06 2.19 -13.11
N SER A 214 0.97 3.10 -13.47
CA SER A 214 1.27 3.38 -14.87
C SER A 214 2.06 2.24 -15.54
N PHE A 215 2.76 1.38 -14.80
CA PHE A 215 3.69 0.43 -15.43
C PHE A 215 3.70 -0.98 -14.88
N ASN A 216 3.16 -1.18 -13.67
CA ASN A 216 3.16 -2.50 -13.05
C ASN A 216 1.78 -3.16 -13.22
N PRO A 217 1.65 -4.21 -14.06
CA PRO A 217 0.38 -4.92 -14.22
C PRO A 217 -0.04 -5.67 -12.95
N VAL A 218 0.89 -6.13 -12.13
CA VAL A 218 0.60 -6.81 -10.85
C VAL A 218 -0.05 -5.81 -9.88
N PHE A 219 0.47 -4.58 -9.82
CA PHE A 219 -0.14 -3.50 -9.05
C PHE A 219 -1.57 -3.22 -9.53
N ARG A 220 -1.76 -3.04 -10.84
CA ARG A 220 -3.08 -2.76 -11.43
C ARG A 220 -4.10 -3.88 -11.17
N ALA A 221 -3.66 -5.13 -11.15
CA ALA A 221 -4.53 -6.29 -10.98
C ALA A 221 -5.29 -6.30 -9.65
N THR A 222 -4.72 -5.73 -8.59
CA THR A 222 -5.35 -5.70 -7.26
C THR A 222 -6.01 -4.36 -6.92
N ARG A 223 -5.74 -3.28 -7.67
CA ARG A 223 -6.37 -1.94 -7.50
C ARG A 223 -7.39 -1.67 -8.59
N ARG A 224 -8.42 -2.51 -8.66
CA ARG A 224 -9.46 -2.39 -9.68
C ARG A 224 -10.32 -1.15 -9.43
N TYR A 225 -10.45 -0.30 -10.44
CA TYR A 225 -11.15 0.98 -10.30
C TYR A 225 -12.66 0.82 -10.06
N ASP A 226 -13.27 -0.24 -10.58
CA ASP A 226 -14.67 -0.55 -10.34
C ASP A 226 -14.93 -0.88 -8.86
N ASP A 227 -14.04 -1.65 -8.23
CA ASP A 227 -14.09 -1.95 -6.79
C ASP A 227 -13.86 -0.69 -5.93
N LEU A 228 -12.89 0.15 -6.33
CA LEU A 228 -12.54 1.37 -5.62
C LEU A 228 -13.60 2.48 -5.75
N ALA A 229 -14.28 2.58 -6.90
CA ALA A 229 -15.36 3.52 -7.12
C ALA A 229 -16.58 3.26 -6.22
N GLN A 230 -16.71 2.07 -5.64
CA GLN A 230 -17.72 1.79 -4.60
C GLN A 230 -17.33 2.34 -3.22
N LYS A 231 -16.09 2.78 -3.03
CA LYS A 231 -15.50 3.16 -1.73
C LYS A 231 -15.02 4.62 -1.69
N ALA A 232 -14.82 5.24 -2.85
CA ALA A 232 -14.40 6.63 -3.00
C ALA A 232 -15.20 7.31 -4.11
N GLU A 233 -15.51 8.60 -3.95
CA GLU A 233 -16.19 9.41 -4.97
C GLU A 233 -15.24 9.88 -6.08
N PHE A 234 -13.93 9.87 -5.85
CA PHE A 234 -12.94 10.16 -6.89
C PHE A 234 -11.62 9.44 -6.63
N LEU A 235 -10.88 9.18 -7.70
CA LEU A 235 -9.54 8.61 -7.64
C LEU A 235 -8.52 9.66 -8.09
N LYS A 236 -7.52 9.93 -7.25
CA LYS A 236 -6.35 10.73 -7.63
C LYS A 236 -5.30 9.79 -8.21
N VAL A 237 -5.41 9.49 -9.49
CA VAL A 237 -4.43 8.68 -10.22
C VAL A 237 -3.22 9.52 -10.56
N VAL A 238 -2.07 9.12 -10.02
CA VAL A 238 -0.81 9.84 -10.27
C VAL A 238 -0.18 9.37 -11.57
N VAL A 239 0.14 10.34 -12.43
CA VAL A 239 0.90 10.16 -13.67
C VAL A 239 2.04 11.16 -13.66
N TYR A 240 3.28 10.67 -13.62
CA TYR A 240 4.48 11.50 -13.63
C TYR A 240 5.19 11.38 -14.97
N ASN A 241 5.25 12.47 -15.70
CA ASN A 241 6.09 12.60 -16.88
C ASN A 241 7.55 12.87 -16.52
N ASN A 242 7.82 13.65 -15.46
CA ASN A 242 9.17 14.08 -15.09
C ASN A 242 10.02 12.98 -14.43
N CYS A 243 9.47 12.23 -13.48
CA CYS A 243 10.16 11.12 -12.79
C CYS A 243 9.72 9.74 -13.30
N GLY A 244 8.91 9.70 -14.37
CA GLY A 244 8.42 8.45 -14.94
C GLY A 244 9.56 7.54 -15.41
N GLY A 245 10.51 8.07 -16.18
CA GLY A 245 11.60 7.29 -16.77
C GLY A 245 12.42 6.50 -15.74
N GLU A 246 12.90 7.17 -14.68
CA GLU A 246 13.69 6.53 -13.62
C GLU A 246 12.90 5.46 -12.85
N ARG A 247 11.62 5.74 -12.56
CA ARG A 247 10.72 4.78 -11.88
C ARG A 247 10.49 3.53 -12.74
N TYR A 248 10.28 3.69 -14.04
CA TYR A 248 10.17 2.58 -14.99
C TYR A 248 11.47 1.79 -15.09
N GLN A 249 12.61 2.47 -15.21
CA GLN A 249 13.91 1.81 -15.30
C GLN A 249 14.18 0.96 -14.05
N ARG A 250 13.83 1.46 -12.86
CA ARG A 250 13.95 0.70 -11.62
C ARG A 250 13.06 -0.54 -11.60
N PHE A 251 11.80 -0.41 -12.00
CA PHE A 251 10.90 -1.55 -12.16
C PHE A 251 11.51 -2.61 -13.09
N ILE A 252 11.91 -2.22 -14.30
CA ILE A 252 12.52 -3.10 -15.32
C ILE A 252 13.76 -3.80 -14.77
N ASN A 253 14.64 -3.07 -14.08
CA ASN A 253 15.83 -3.64 -13.48
C ASN A 253 15.50 -4.70 -12.42
N ASN A 254 14.52 -4.43 -11.56
CA ASN A 254 14.15 -5.37 -10.49
C ASN A 254 13.49 -6.63 -11.06
N VAL A 255 12.50 -6.49 -11.95
CA VAL A 255 11.85 -7.66 -12.56
C VAL A 255 12.79 -8.44 -13.48
N GLY A 256 13.68 -7.74 -14.20
CA GLY A 256 14.72 -8.33 -15.05
C GLY A 256 15.89 -8.93 -14.27
N SER A 257 15.96 -8.73 -12.96
CA SER A 257 16.94 -9.40 -12.09
C SER A 257 16.39 -10.67 -11.44
N THR A 258 15.07 -10.90 -11.55
CA THR A 258 14.32 -11.99 -10.92
C THR A 258 13.46 -12.72 -11.93
N VAL A 259 12.17 -12.39 -12.03
CA VAL A 259 11.14 -13.12 -12.81
C VAL A 259 11.43 -13.14 -14.31
N PHE A 260 11.84 -12.01 -14.87
CA PHE A 260 12.10 -11.84 -16.31
C PHE A 260 13.59 -11.83 -16.64
N ARG A 261 14.43 -12.50 -15.84
CA ARG A 261 15.88 -12.47 -16.04
C ARG A 261 16.38 -13.16 -17.30
N ASP A 262 15.58 -14.06 -17.88
CA ASP A 262 15.86 -14.66 -19.20
C ASP A 262 15.43 -13.74 -20.37
N VAL A 263 14.78 -12.60 -20.09
CA VAL A 263 14.25 -11.68 -21.11
C VAL A 263 15.18 -10.47 -21.25
N PRO A 264 15.58 -10.08 -22.47
CA PRO A 264 16.29 -8.82 -22.70
C PRO A 264 15.51 -7.64 -22.10
N LYS A 265 16.19 -6.75 -21.37
CA LYS A 265 15.53 -5.68 -20.59
C LYS A 265 14.67 -4.77 -21.45
N GLU A 266 15.11 -4.51 -22.66
CA GLU A 266 14.41 -3.72 -23.67
C GLU A 266 13.08 -4.32 -24.11
N LEU A 267 12.82 -5.61 -23.84
CA LEU A 267 11.57 -6.31 -24.08
C LEU A 267 10.68 -6.43 -22.84
N VAL A 268 11.19 -6.04 -21.66
CA VAL A 268 10.44 -6.09 -20.40
C VAL A 268 9.63 -4.80 -20.25
N PHE A 269 8.58 -4.68 -21.06
CA PHE A 269 7.61 -3.59 -20.95
C PHE A 269 6.21 -4.12 -21.21
N PHE A 270 5.26 -3.66 -20.40
CA PHE A 270 3.85 -3.93 -20.63
C PHE A 270 3.30 -2.73 -21.38
N LYS A 271 2.94 -2.91 -22.67
CA LYS A 271 2.21 -1.87 -23.42
C LYS A 271 0.91 -1.58 -22.65
N GLN A 272 0.72 -0.31 -22.29
CA GLN A 272 -0.49 0.18 -21.63
C GLN A 272 -1.67 0.25 -22.59
#